data_AF-E9IX94-F1
#
_entry.id   AF-E9IX94-F1
#
_cell.length_a   1.000
_cell.length_b   1.000
_cell.length_c   1.000
_cell.angle_alpha   90.00
_cell.angle_beta   90.00
_cell.angle_gamma   90.00
#
_symmetry.space_group_name_H-M   'P 1'
#
loop_
_entity.id
_entity.type
_entity.pdbx_description
1 polymer ?
#
loop_
_entity_poly.entity_id
_entity_poly.type
_entity_poly.pdbx_seq_one_letter_code
_entity_poly.pdbx_strand_id
1 'polypeptide(L)'
;KQQEHFNTLVSQTRQTIERAFALLFGRFRRLKYLDMNRVDLTPRTILACCVLHNIYIDFGDDLIRKYVQEGTEAIVINQQEQIVNKNENKKRLGNERRDALCTELN
;
A
#
# COMPACT_ATOMS: atom_id res chain seq x y z
N LYS A 1 -3.54 24.71 -11.05
CA LYS A 1 -2.83 23.81 -11.99
C LYS A 1 -1.64 23.07 -11.36
N GLN A 2 -0.65 23.73 -10.74
CA GLN A 2 0.49 23.02 -10.10
C GLN A 2 0.06 22.06 -8.99
N GLN A 3 -0.81 22.52 -8.08
CA GLN A 3 -1.37 21.69 -7.00
C GLN A 3 -2.16 20.47 -7.52
N GLU A 4 -2.97 20.65 -8.56
CA GLU A 4 -3.74 19.55 -9.19
C GLU A 4 -2.80 18.53 -9.85
N HIS A 5 -1.74 19.01 -10.49
CA HIS A 5 -0.71 18.16 -11.08
C HIS A 5 0.03 17.35 -10.02
N PHE A 6 0.50 18.01 -8.95
CA PHE A 6 1.14 17.36 -7.81
C PHE A 6 0.23 16.30 -7.17
N ASN A 7 -1.03 16.64 -6.90
CA ASN A 7 -2.01 15.71 -6.35
C ASN A 7 -2.28 14.52 -7.27
N THR A 8 -2.28 14.74 -8.58
CA THR A 8 -2.43 13.66 -9.56
C THR A 8 -1.23 12.71 -9.51
N LEU A 9 -0.01 13.23 -9.50
CA LEU A 9 1.22 12.42 -9.42
C LEU A 9 1.29 11.60 -8.11
N VAL A 10 0.96 12.23 -6.98
CA VAL A 10 0.90 11.54 -5.69
C VAL A 10 -0.15 10.44 -5.70
N SER A 11 -1.34 10.70 -6.25
CA SER A 11 -2.41 9.71 -6.37
C SER A 11 -2.02 8.52 -7.25
N GLN A 12 -1.39 8.78 -8.39
CA GLN A 12 -0.86 7.74 -9.30
C GLN A 12 0.21 6.88 -8.62
N THR A 13 1.14 7.51 -7.90
CA THR A 13 2.18 6.82 -7.13
C THR A 13 1.55 5.93 -6.06
N ARG A 14 0.57 6.46 -5.31
CA ARG A 14 -0.16 5.71 -4.28
C ARG A 14 -0.89 4.51 -4.87
N GLN A 15 -1.57 4.68 -6.00
CA GLN A 15 -2.29 3.59 -6.66
C GLN A 15 -1.36 2.45 -7.07
N THR A 16 -0.14 2.77 -7.53
CA THR A 16 0.87 1.76 -7.87
C THR A 16 1.31 0.97 -6.64
N ILE A 17 1.57 1.67 -5.53
CA ILE A 17 1.95 1.05 -4.24
C ILE A 17 0.81 0.17 -3.70
N GLU A 18 -0.42 0.66 -3.71
CA GLU A 18 -1.60 -0.09 -3.25
C GLU A 18 -1.80 -1.38 -4.06
N ARG A 19 -1.63 -1.32 -5.38
CA ARG A 19 -1.71 -2.52 -6.25
C ARG A 19 -0.61 -3.53 -5.94
N ALA A 20 0.62 -3.07 -5.71
CA ALA A 20 1.73 -3.95 -5.34
C ALA A 20 1.46 -4.65 -3.99
N PHE A 21 0.98 -3.92 -2.99
CA PHE A 21 0.60 -4.53 -1.71
C PHE A 21 -0.61 -5.45 -1.82
N ALA A 22 -1.60 -5.13 -2.67
CA ALA A 22 -2.74 -6.02 -2.91
C ALA A 22 -2.24 -7.36 -3.46
N LEU A 23 -1.37 -7.33 -4.47
CA LEU A 23 -0.76 -8.55 -5.01
C LEU A 23 0.01 -9.33 -3.95
N LEU A 24 0.85 -8.64 -3.16
CA LEU A 24 1.67 -9.26 -2.13
C LEU A 24 0.81 -9.94 -1.04
N PHE A 25 -0.21 -9.25 -0.53
CA PHE A 25 -1.10 -9.77 0.52
C PHE A 25 -2.11 -10.82 0.00
N GLY A 26 -2.54 -10.69 -1.25
CA GLY A 26 -3.35 -11.71 -1.92
C GLY A 26 -2.58 -13.01 -2.11
N ARG A 27 -1.32 -12.92 -2.56
CA ARG A 27 -0.46 -14.09 -2.75
C ARG A 27 -0.04 -14.70 -1.41
N PHE A 28 0.49 -13.89 -0.50
CA PHE A 28 0.97 -14.33 0.80
C PHE A 28 -0.03 -13.96 1.88
N ARG A 29 -1.15 -14.68 1.95
CA ARG A 29 -2.23 -14.44 2.92
C ARG A 29 -1.74 -14.39 4.37
N ARG A 30 -0.64 -15.06 4.70
CA ARG A 30 0.01 -15.01 6.03
C ARG A 30 0.45 -13.58 6.42
N LEU A 31 0.74 -12.71 5.45
CA LEU A 31 1.08 -11.31 5.71
C LEU A 31 -0.13 -10.45 6.10
N LYS A 32 -1.38 -10.92 5.89
CA LYS A 32 -2.58 -10.24 6.38
C LYS A 32 -2.64 -10.25 7.91
N TYR A 33 -2.19 -11.36 8.52
CA TYR A 33 -2.09 -11.55 9.96
C TYR A 33 -0.83 -12.34 10.30
N LEU A 34 0.26 -11.60 10.52
CA LEU A 34 1.57 -12.17 10.79
C LEU A 34 1.81 -12.28 12.30
N ASP A 35 1.06 -13.16 12.96
CA ASP A 35 1.27 -13.47 14.37
C ASP A 35 2.45 -14.45 14.51
N MET A 36 3.61 -13.92 14.93
CA MET A 36 4.85 -14.66 15.06
C MET A 36 5.42 -14.46 16.47
N ASN A 37 5.61 -15.55 17.21
CA ASN A 37 6.28 -15.53 18.52
C ASN A 37 7.71 -14.96 18.45
N ARG A 38 8.37 -15.12 17.31
CA ARG A 38 9.72 -14.65 17.02
C ARG A 38 9.67 -13.39 16.17
N VAL A 39 9.42 -12.26 16.83
CA VAL A 39 9.31 -10.93 16.18
C VAL A 39 10.61 -10.53 15.48
N ASP A 40 11.75 -11.04 15.93
CA ASP A 40 13.06 -10.86 15.29
C ASP A 40 13.15 -11.47 13.88
N LEU A 41 12.32 -12.48 13.59
CA LEU A 41 12.25 -13.11 12.27
C LEU A 41 11.21 -12.46 11.36
N THR A 42 10.31 -11.63 11.89
CA THR A 42 9.26 -10.96 11.12
C THR A 42 9.80 -10.20 9.90
N PRO A 43 10.86 -9.37 10.02
CA PRO A 43 11.42 -8.69 8.85
C PRO A 43 11.96 -9.65 7.79
N ARG A 44 12.58 -10.76 8.22
CA ARG A 44 13.12 -11.79 7.30
C ARG A 44 12.00 -12.49 6.54
N THR A 45 10.90 -12.80 7.21
CA THR A 45 9.71 -13.39 6.58
C THR A 45 9.11 -12.45 5.54
N ILE A 46 8.96 -11.16 5.87
CA ILE A 46 8.44 -10.15 4.94
C ILE A 46 9.35 -10.04 3.71
N LEU A 47 10.67 -9.94 3.92
CA LEU A 47 11.64 -9.86 2.83
C LEU A 47 11.60 -11.10 1.92
N ALA A 48 11.51 -12.30 2.50
CA ALA A 48 11.39 -13.53 1.73
C ALA A 48 10.13 -13.52 0.86
N CYS A 49 8.99 -13.06 1.38
CA CYS A 49 7.77 -12.88 0.59
C CYS A 49 7.97 -11.89 -0.57
N CYS A 50 8.66 -10.77 -0.36
CA CYS A 50 8.95 -9.80 -1.43
C CYS A 50 9.86 -10.41 -2.53
N VAL A 51 10.91 -11.14 -2.14
CA VAL A 51 11.80 -11.80 -3.11
C VAL A 51 11.03 -12.84 -3.93
N LEU A 52 10.26 -13.70 -3.26
CA LEU A 52 9.44 -14.70 -3.93
C LEU A 52 8.38 -14.05 -4.83
N HIS A 53 7.77 -12.95 -4.39
CA HIS A 53 6.81 -12.20 -5.19
C HIS A 53 7.39 -11.77 -6.54
N ASN A 54 8.59 -11.20 -6.53
CA ASN A 54 9.27 -10.75 -7.74
C ASN A 54 9.58 -11.93 -8.66
N ILE A 55 10.09 -13.03 -8.10
CA ILE A 55 10.33 -14.27 -8.86
C ILE A 55 9.05 -14.71 -9.58
N TYR A 56 7.92 -14.82 -8.88
CA TYR A 56 6.67 -15.25 -9.51
C TYR A 56 6.17 -14.29 -10.61
N ILE A 57 6.40 -12.98 -10.47
CA ILE A 57 6.10 -12.02 -11.53
C ILE A 57 6.94 -12.33 -12.77
N ASP A 58 8.25 -12.54 -12.59
CA ASP A 58 9.18 -12.81 -13.70
C ASP A 58 8.87 -14.11 -14.43
N PHE A 59 8.34 -15.12 -13.72
CA PHE A 59 7.98 -16.42 -14.29
C PHE A 59 6.55 -16.49 -14.87
N GLY A 60 5.80 -15.38 -14.92
CA GLY A 60 4.48 -15.32 -15.54
C GLY A 60 3.37 -15.96 -14.70
N ASP A 61 3.05 -15.32 -13.57
CA ASP A 61 2.00 -15.80 -12.67
C ASP A 61 0.57 -15.59 -13.20
N ASP A 62 -0.11 -16.68 -13.56
CA ASP A 62 -1.48 -16.63 -14.09
C ASP A 62 -2.55 -16.23 -13.05
N LEU A 63 -2.19 -16.25 -11.76
CA LEU A 63 -3.13 -15.98 -10.66
C LEU A 63 -3.16 -14.52 -10.20
N ILE A 64 -2.43 -13.62 -10.88
CA ILE A 64 -2.36 -12.18 -10.57
C ILE A 64 -3.73 -11.57 -10.30
N ARG A 65 -4.73 -11.80 -11.18
CA ARG A 65 -6.07 -11.21 -11.04
C ARG A 65 -6.76 -11.64 -9.73
N LYS A 66 -6.62 -12.91 -9.36
CA LYS A 66 -7.16 -13.46 -8.11
C LYS A 66 -6.48 -12.81 -6.90
N TYR A 67 -5.16 -12.67 -6.94
CA TYR A 67 -4.41 -12.06 -5.84
C TYR A 67 -4.72 -10.57 -5.66
N VAL A 68 -4.90 -9.80 -6.75
CA VAL A 68 -5.35 -8.41 -6.63
C VAL A 68 -6.67 -8.34 -5.87
N GLN A 69 -7.68 -9.12 -6.28
CA GLN A 69 -8.99 -9.14 -5.63
C GLN A 69 -8.88 -9.46 -4.14
N GLU A 70 -8.22 -10.57 -3.79
CA GLU A 70 -8.06 -11.01 -2.40
C GLU A 70 -7.25 -10.02 -1.55
N GLY A 71 -6.28 -9.34 -2.15
CA GLY A 71 -5.44 -8.35 -1.47
C GLY A 71 -6.14 -7.02 -1.25
N THR A 72 -6.92 -6.57 -2.23
CA THR A 72 -7.71 -5.33 -2.11
C THR A 72 -8.68 -5.43 -0.95
N GLU A 73 -9.35 -6.57 -0.74
CA GLU A 73 -10.22 -6.81 0.42
C GLU A 73 -9.47 -6.62 1.75
N ALA A 74 -8.24 -7.12 1.86
CA ALA A 74 -7.42 -6.97 3.06
C ALA A 74 -6.94 -5.53 3.29
N ILE A 75 -6.64 -4.78 2.22
CA ILE A 75 -6.22 -3.38 2.33
C ILE A 75 -7.41 -2.48 2.70
N VAL A 76 -8.58 -2.72 2.13
CA VAL A 76 -9.80 -1.93 2.38
C VAL A 76 -10.23 -2.04 3.85
N ILE A 77 -10.20 -3.24 4.42
CA ILE A 77 -10.50 -3.47 5.85
C ILE A 77 -9.55 -2.66 6.75
N ASN A 78 -8.24 -2.73 6.48
CA ASN A 78 -7.24 -1.95 7.24
C ASN A 78 -7.36 -0.43 7.04
N GLN A 79 -7.79 0.04 5.86
CA GLN A 79 -8.04 1.46 5.63
C GLN A 79 -9.29 1.94 6.38
N GLN A 80 -10.38 1.17 6.43
CA GLN A 80 -11.58 1.56 7.18
C GLN A 80 -11.33 1.68 8.69
N GLU A 81 -10.59 0.76 9.31
CA GLU A 81 -10.20 0.89 10.72
C GLU A 81 -9.33 2.14 11.01
N GLN A 82 -8.50 2.54 10.05
CA GLN A 82 -7.67 3.75 10.13
C GLN A 82 -8.45 5.05 9.82
N ILE A 83 -9.46 5.00 8.93
CA ILE A 83 -10.26 6.15 8.50
C ILE A 83 -11.31 6.53 9.56
N VAL A 84 -11.91 5.56 10.25
CA VAL A 84 -12.83 5.81 11.37
C VAL A 84 -12.13 6.59 12.51
N ASN A 85 -10.79 6.55 12.58
CA ASN A 85 -9.97 7.26 13.57
C ASN A 85 -9.36 8.60 13.08
N LYS A 86 -9.75 9.16 11.92
CA LYS A 86 -9.19 10.42 11.40
C LYS A 86 -10.29 11.45 11.04
N ASN A 87 -10.64 12.26 12.04
CA ASN A 87 -11.41 13.52 11.93
C ASN A 87 -11.04 14.34 10.68
N GLU A 88 -12.01 15.09 10.14
CA GLU A 88 -11.84 16.04 9.01
C GLU A 88 -10.60 16.95 9.15
N ASN A 89 -10.19 17.26 10.38
CA ASN A 89 -8.98 17.99 10.71
C ASN A 89 -7.69 17.37 10.16
N LYS A 90 -7.55 16.03 10.15
CA LYS A 90 -6.38 15.36 9.56
C LYS A 90 -6.40 15.44 8.03
N LYS A 91 -7.58 15.46 7.42
CA LYS A 91 -7.75 15.62 5.97
C LYS A 91 -7.35 17.04 5.55
N ARG A 92 -7.79 18.06 6.30
CA ARG A 92 -7.35 19.45 6.13
C ARG A 92 -5.84 19.61 6.28
N LEU A 93 -5.25 19.09 7.36
CA LEU A 93 -3.81 19.18 7.61
C LEU A 93 -2.99 18.48 6.51
N GLY A 94 -3.48 17.35 5.99
CA GLY A 94 -2.87 16.66 4.86
C GLY A 94 -2.96 17.43 3.54
N ASN A 95 -3.98 18.29 3.37
CA ASN A 95 -4.06 19.21 2.23
C ASN A 95 -3.07 20.35 2.42
N GLU A 96 -3.08 21.00 3.58
CA GLU A 96 -2.19 22.12 3.92
C GLU A 96 -0.71 21.73 3.77
N ARG A 97 -0.31 20.52 4.20
CA ARG A 97 1.06 20.01 4.00
C ARG A 97 1.42 19.79 2.53
N ARG A 98 0.48 19.30 1.72
CA ARG A 98 0.71 19.10 0.28
C ARG A 98 0.82 20.43 -0.44
N ASP A 99 0.06 21.43 -0.02
CA ASP A 99 0.07 22.77 -0.58
C ASP A 99 1.38 23.49 -0.26
N ALA A 100 1.90 23.33 0.96
CA ALA A 100 3.23 23.80 1.34
C ALA A 100 4.35 23.14 0.50
N LEU A 101 4.33 21.81 0.35
CA LEU A 101 5.32 21.09 -0.48
C LEU A 101 5.27 21.52 -1.95
N CYS A 102 4.08 21.76 -2.49
CA CYS A 102 3.93 22.26 -3.85
C CYS A 102 4.51 23.68 -4.03
N THR A 103 4.61 24.45 -2.94
CA THR A 103 5.16 25.81 -2.95
C THR A 103 6.68 25.82 -2.75
N GLU A 104 7.24 24.90 -1.95
CA GLU A 104 8.69 24.77 -1.72
C GLU A 104 9.46 24.11 -2.87
N LEU A 105 8.79 23.30 -3.70
CA LEU A 105 9.40 22.56 -4.81
C LEU A 105 9.36 23.31 -6.16
N ASN A 106 8.86 24.54 -6.20
CA ASN A 106 8.91 25.46 -7.35
C ASN A 106 9.83 26.65 -7.05
#